data_AF-A0A7X7B6C7-F1
#
_entry.id   AF-A0A7X7B6C7-F1
#
_cell.length_a   1.000
_cell.length_b   1.000
_cell.length_c   1.000
_cell.angle_alpha   90.00
_cell.angle_beta   90.00
_cell.angle_gamma   90.00
#
_symmetry.space_group_name_H-M   'P 1'
#
loop_
_entity.id
_entity.type
_entity.pdbx_description
1 polymer ?
#
loop_
_entity_poly.entity_id
_entity_poly.type
_entity_poly.pdbx_seq_one_letter_code
_entity_poly.pdbx_strand_id
1 'polypeptide(L)'
;MTNKPGKNAKKDMTERKRYLETLLFGNPDKIPLQPGSPRESTLAEWARQGLPEGTNYYDVKEIKASGCPIIDVDCDGYIGELIPLWIESGINVCDPVEVAAYNDIVEYRRLYGKSMAYTGGIDKRAIAKGGKDMVDEVMRVVPPLLKDGGFIPGCDHGVPSDISWPNYVEYARLLSKLTGWL
;
A
#
# COMPACT_ATOMS: atom_id res chain seq x y z
N MET A 1 29.29 -33.94 11.74
CA MET A 1 29.38 -33.78 10.26
C MET A 1 28.24 -32.88 9.83
N THR A 2 28.49 -31.59 9.64
CA THR A 2 27.45 -30.65 9.20
C THR A 2 27.27 -30.81 7.69
N ASN A 3 26.06 -31.19 7.28
CA ASN A 3 25.69 -31.33 5.87
C ASN A 3 25.92 -30.00 5.16
N LYS A 4 26.86 -29.97 4.19
CA LYS A 4 26.94 -28.86 3.24
C LYS A 4 25.63 -28.82 2.43
N PRO A 5 24.93 -27.67 2.34
CA PRO A 5 23.73 -27.59 1.53
C PRO A 5 24.06 -27.94 0.08
N GLY A 6 23.31 -28.90 -0.47
CA GLY A 6 23.50 -29.40 -1.83
C GLY A 6 23.35 -28.27 -2.87
N LYS A 7 24.14 -28.35 -3.93
CA LYS A 7 24.18 -27.37 -5.05
C LYS A 7 22.81 -27.06 -5.68
N ASN A 8 21.78 -27.88 -5.43
CA ASN A 8 20.41 -27.68 -5.92
C ASN A 8 19.60 -26.61 -5.17
N ALA A 9 19.95 -26.25 -3.91
CA ALA A 9 19.17 -25.29 -3.13
C ALA A 9 19.20 -23.85 -3.70
N LYS A 10 20.25 -23.50 -4.45
CA LYS A 10 20.38 -22.18 -5.09
C LYS A 10 19.48 -22.01 -6.33
N LYS A 11 19.00 -23.10 -6.93
CA LYS A 11 18.21 -23.04 -8.18
C LYS A 11 16.73 -22.68 -7.93
N ASP A 12 16.25 -22.84 -6.70
CA ASP A 12 14.86 -22.59 -6.28
C ASP A 12 14.70 -21.32 -5.40
N MET A 13 15.67 -20.39 -5.44
CA MET A 13 15.66 -19.19 -4.58
C MET A 13 14.92 -18.02 -5.24
N THR A 14 13.63 -17.89 -4.91
CA THR A 14 12.76 -16.76 -5.33
C THR A 14 13.02 -15.50 -4.49
N GLU A 15 12.61 -14.33 -4.99
CA GLU A 15 12.76 -13.06 -4.25
C GLU A 15 12.04 -13.07 -2.89
N ARG A 16 10.83 -13.64 -2.83
CA ARG A 16 10.10 -13.84 -1.55
C ARG A 16 10.88 -14.72 -0.58
N LYS A 17 11.40 -15.85 -1.06
CA LYS A 17 12.16 -16.80 -0.21
C LYS A 17 13.43 -16.15 0.30
N ARG A 18 14.12 -15.39 -0.56
CA ARG A 18 15.32 -14.62 -0.21
C ARG A 18 15.04 -13.58 0.87
N TYR A 19 13.97 -12.80 0.75
CA TYR A 19 13.56 -11.82 1.76
C TYR A 19 13.31 -12.48 3.12
N LEU A 20 12.59 -13.60 3.14
CA LEU A 20 12.33 -14.37 4.36
C LEU A 20 13.60 -14.98 4.96
N GLU A 21 14.46 -15.61 4.14
CA GLU A 21 15.74 -16.16 4.59
C GLU A 21 16.66 -15.06 5.16
N THR A 22 16.66 -13.85 4.59
CA THR A 22 17.40 -12.72 5.16
C THR A 22 16.87 -12.29 6.53
N LEU A 23 15.55 -12.15 6.69
CA LEU A 23 14.97 -11.62 7.94
C LEU A 23 14.81 -12.66 9.05
N LEU A 24 14.77 -13.95 8.70
CA LEU A 24 14.64 -15.06 9.66
C LEU A 24 15.98 -15.71 10.02
N PHE A 25 17.10 -15.01 9.79
CA PHE A 25 18.46 -15.49 10.08
C PHE A 25 18.82 -16.80 9.34
N GLY A 26 18.27 -16.98 8.14
CA GLY A 26 18.53 -18.10 7.25
C GLY A 26 19.79 -17.91 6.37
N ASN A 27 19.83 -18.59 5.23
CA ASN A 27 21.00 -18.59 4.33
C ASN A 27 20.59 -18.20 2.89
N PRO A 28 20.28 -16.92 2.65
CA PRO A 28 19.94 -16.43 1.32
C PRO A 28 21.15 -16.55 0.37
N ASP A 29 20.89 -16.72 -0.92
CA ASP A 29 21.93 -16.77 -1.96
C ASP A 29 22.54 -15.40 -2.27
N LYS A 30 21.80 -14.32 -2.01
CA LYS A 30 22.19 -12.90 -2.02
C LYS A 30 21.28 -12.12 -1.06
N ILE A 31 21.77 -11.00 -0.50
CA ILE A 31 20.97 -10.14 0.38
C ILE A 31 20.13 -9.16 -0.47
N PRO A 32 18.84 -8.94 -0.15
CA PRO A 32 18.05 -7.88 -0.78
C PRO A 32 18.75 -6.52 -0.68
N LEU A 33 18.88 -5.84 -1.82
CA LEU A 33 19.52 -4.54 -1.90
C LEU A 33 18.49 -3.44 -1.57
N GLN A 34 18.69 -2.76 -0.44
CA GLN A 34 17.85 -1.66 0.00
C GLN A 34 18.73 -0.50 0.49
N PRO A 35 19.27 0.33 -0.43
CA PRO A 35 20.19 1.42 -0.08
C PRO A 35 19.47 2.64 0.55
N GLY A 36 18.13 2.65 0.53
CA GLY A 36 17.29 3.76 1.00
C GLY A 36 16.88 4.71 -0.12
N SER A 37 16.02 5.68 0.23
CA SER A 37 15.53 6.72 -0.69
C SER A 37 16.27 8.05 -0.48
N PRO A 38 16.57 8.82 -1.54
CA PRO A 38 17.21 10.12 -1.43
C PRO A 38 16.27 11.17 -0.84
N ARG A 39 16.83 12.14 -0.11
CA ARG A 39 16.12 13.38 0.25
C ARG A 39 16.15 14.37 -0.91
N GLU A 40 15.31 15.40 -0.86
CA GLU A 40 15.34 16.48 -1.86
C GLU A 40 16.73 17.12 -2.01
N SER A 41 17.41 17.38 -0.89
CA SER A 41 18.79 17.90 -0.91
C SER A 41 19.80 16.91 -1.52
N THR A 42 19.55 15.60 -1.40
CA THR A 42 20.37 14.56 -2.01
C THR A 42 20.17 14.52 -3.52
N LEU A 43 18.93 14.64 -4.00
CA LEU A 43 18.63 14.70 -5.44
C LEU A 43 19.25 15.93 -6.09
N ALA A 44 19.18 17.09 -5.43
CA ALA A 44 19.82 18.31 -5.91
C ALA A 44 21.35 18.15 -6.07
N GLU A 45 21.98 17.44 -5.14
CA GLU A 45 23.41 17.17 -5.20
C GLU A 45 23.77 16.11 -6.25
N TRP A 46 22.97 15.05 -6.40
CA TRP A 46 23.16 14.05 -7.45
C TRP A 46 23.00 14.61 -8.85
N ALA A 47 22.06 15.55 -9.05
CA ALA A 47 21.93 16.28 -10.31
C ALA A 47 23.24 17.03 -10.67
N ARG A 48 23.91 17.65 -9.69
CA ARG A 48 25.23 18.28 -9.89
C ARG A 48 26.35 17.28 -10.18
N GLN A 49 26.21 16.05 -9.69
CA GLN A 49 27.18 14.97 -9.89
C GLN A 49 26.94 14.18 -11.18
N GLY A 50 25.95 14.56 -11.99
CA GLY A 50 25.70 13.97 -13.30
C GLY A 50 24.56 12.94 -13.34
N LEU A 51 23.70 12.89 -12.32
CA LEU A 51 22.39 12.25 -12.48
C LEU A 51 21.64 13.01 -13.59
N PRO A 52 21.20 12.34 -14.68
CA PRO A 52 20.57 13.04 -15.79
C PRO A 52 19.35 13.81 -15.34
N GLU A 53 19.24 15.07 -15.76
CA GLU A 53 18.11 15.93 -15.43
C GLU A 53 16.80 15.29 -15.92
N GLY A 54 15.80 15.21 -15.04
CA GLY A 54 14.54 14.51 -15.30
C GLY A 54 14.54 13.01 -14.99
N THR A 55 15.65 12.43 -14.49
CA THR A 55 15.67 11.08 -13.94
C THR A 55 14.96 11.08 -12.59
N ASN A 56 13.78 10.48 -12.54
CA ASN A 56 13.12 10.23 -11.26
C ASN A 56 13.74 8.96 -10.66
N TYR A 57 14.17 8.98 -9.41
CA TYR A 57 14.61 7.75 -8.73
C TYR A 57 13.43 6.79 -8.46
N TYR A 58 12.20 7.32 -8.56
CA TYR A 58 10.95 6.59 -8.74
C TYR A 58 10.55 6.55 -10.22
N ASP A 59 11.45 6.23 -11.15
CA ASP A 59 11.09 6.25 -12.56
C ASP A 59 10.02 5.18 -12.85
N VAL A 60 8.78 5.65 -12.89
CA VAL A 60 7.60 4.84 -13.18
C VAL A 60 7.75 4.20 -14.56
N LYS A 61 8.56 4.76 -15.47
CA LYS A 61 8.83 4.17 -16.78
C LYS A 61 9.55 2.84 -16.67
N GLU A 62 10.54 2.71 -15.78
CA GLU A 62 11.32 1.50 -15.57
C GLU A 62 10.46 0.42 -14.92
N ILE A 63 9.63 0.81 -13.95
CA ILE A 63 8.66 -0.09 -13.32
C ILE A 63 7.62 -0.55 -14.36
N LYS A 64 7.12 0.34 -15.20
CA LYS A 64 6.23 -0.02 -16.33
C LYS A 64 6.93 -0.94 -17.33
N ALA A 65 8.18 -0.65 -17.69
CA ALA A 65 8.98 -1.46 -18.62
C ALA A 65 9.25 -2.87 -18.09
N SER A 66 9.27 -3.06 -16.76
CA SER A 66 9.34 -4.39 -16.14
C SER A 66 8.08 -5.24 -16.35
N GLY A 67 6.97 -4.63 -16.78
CA GLY A 67 5.66 -5.28 -16.86
C GLY A 67 4.95 -5.41 -15.52
N CYS A 68 5.42 -4.72 -14.47
CA CYS A 68 4.75 -4.71 -13.16
C CYS A 68 3.39 -4.00 -13.30
N PRO A 69 2.27 -4.68 -13.03
CA PRO A 69 0.94 -4.12 -13.24
C PRO A 69 0.49 -3.17 -12.13
N ILE A 70 1.18 -3.18 -10.99
CA ILE A 70 0.85 -2.42 -9.78
C ILE A 70 2.02 -1.49 -9.45
N ILE A 71 1.73 -0.20 -9.34
CA ILE A 71 2.67 0.84 -8.97
C ILE A 71 1.97 1.64 -7.87
N ASP A 72 2.36 1.34 -6.64
CA ASP A 72 1.74 1.83 -5.42
C ASP A 72 2.53 3.03 -4.87
N VAL A 73 1.82 3.96 -4.24
CA VAL A 73 2.39 5.09 -3.53
C VAL A 73 1.80 5.19 -2.14
N ASP A 74 2.69 5.27 -1.14
CA ASP A 74 2.36 5.65 0.22
C ASP A 74 2.43 7.17 0.35
N CYS A 75 1.32 7.77 0.78
CA CYS A 75 1.20 9.21 0.96
C CYS A 75 0.24 9.56 2.11
N ASP A 76 0.82 9.94 3.25
CA ASP A 76 0.09 10.56 4.35
C ASP A 76 -0.46 11.95 3.95
N GLY A 77 -1.56 12.35 4.59
CA GLY A 77 -2.19 13.67 4.38
C GLY A 77 -3.24 13.73 3.25
N TYR A 78 -3.54 14.94 2.77
CA TYR A 78 -4.60 15.16 1.76
C TYR A 78 -4.08 14.88 0.35
N ILE A 79 -4.64 13.86 -0.31
CA ILE A 79 -4.13 13.35 -1.60
C ILE A 79 -4.94 13.83 -2.81
N GLY A 80 -6.09 14.50 -2.60
CA GLY A 80 -7.02 14.84 -3.68
C GLY A 80 -6.41 15.64 -4.83
N GLU A 81 -5.43 16.52 -4.54
CA GLU A 81 -4.72 17.29 -5.58
C GLU A 81 -3.61 16.50 -6.27
N LEU A 82 -3.13 15.42 -5.65
CA LEU A 82 -2.00 14.62 -6.15
C LEU A 82 -2.45 13.46 -7.04
N ILE A 83 -3.64 12.90 -6.81
CA ILE A 83 -4.17 11.76 -7.58
C ILE A 83 -4.10 11.97 -9.11
N PRO A 84 -4.47 13.14 -9.69
CA PRO A 84 -4.35 13.36 -11.13
C PRO A 84 -2.91 13.22 -11.65
N LEU A 85 -1.92 13.73 -10.90
CA LEU A 85 -0.50 13.67 -11.26
C LEU A 85 0.05 12.24 -11.14
N TRP A 86 -0.43 11.48 -10.15
CA TRP A 86 -0.08 10.08 -9.98
C TRP A 86 -0.60 9.23 -11.14
N ILE A 87 -1.86 9.41 -11.54
CA ILE A 87 -2.44 8.72 -12.70
C ILE A 87 -1.64 9.05 -13.97
N GLU A 88 -1.31 10.33 -14.20
CA GLU A 88 -0.52 10.76 -15.35
C GLU A 88 0.88 10.11 -15.37
N SER A 89 1.55 10.04 -14.20
CA SER A 89 2.86 9.40 -14.09
C SER A 89 2.79 7.89 -14.24
N GLY A 90 1.67 7.27 -13.86
CA GLY A 90 1.41 5.83 -13.98
C GLY A 90 1.32 5.06 -12.68
N ILE A 91 1.31 5.76 -11.56
CA ILE A 91 0.93 5.21 -10.27
C ILE A 91 -0.57 4.89 -10.34
N ASN A 92 -0.94 3.71 -9.86
CA ASN A 92 -2.31 3.19 -9.99
C ASN A 92 -2.86 2.59 -8.69
N VAL A 93 -2.12 2.66 -7.59
CA VAL A 93 -2.59 2.33 -6.24
C VAL A 93 -2.11 3.41 -5.26
N CYS A 94 -2.91 3.69 -4.24
CA CYS A 94 -2.50 4.47 -3.08
C CYS A 94 -2.86 3.74 -1.78
N ASP A 95 -1.89 3.66 -0.85
CA ASP A 95 -1.99 3.02 0.46
C ASP A 95 -1.29 3.82 1.57
N PRO A 96 -1.94 4.14 2.70
CA PRO A 96 -3.38 4.12 2.95
C PRO A 96 -4.04 5.42 2.45
N VAL A 97 -5.36 5.53 2.60
CA VAL A 97 -6.09 6.79 2.35
C VAL A 97 -6.70 7.34 3.64
N GLU A 98 -6.10 8.38 4.19
CA GLU A 98 -6.47 8.93 5.50
C GLU A 98 -7.75 9.79 5.47
N VAL A 99 -8.82 9.35 6.14
CA VAL A 99 -10.08 10.12 6.21
C VAL A 99 -9.93 11.35 7.12
N ALA A 100 -9.07 11.25 8.14
CA ALA A 100 -8.75 12.38 9.01
C ALA A 100 -8.08 13.55 8.27
N ALA A 101 -7.44 13.28 7.13
CA ALA A 101 -6.85 14.28 6.24
C ALA A 101 -7.82 14.75 5.14
N TYR A 102 -9.13 14.56 5.33
CA TYR A 102 -10.20 15.00 4.43
C TYR A 102 -10.29 14.25 3.10
N ASN A 103 -9.68 13.07 3.01
CA ASN A 103 -9.84 12.20 1.85
C ASN A 103 -11.19 11.45 1.89
N ASP A 104 -11.82 11.27 0.73
CA ASP A 104 -13.02 10.45 0.58
C ASP A 104 -12.88 9.53 -0.63
N ILE A 105 -12.61 8.24 -0.38
CA ILE A 105 -12.39 7.26 -1.45
C ILE A 105 -13.66 6.96 -2.25
N VAL A 106 -14.85 7.21 -1.70
CA VAL A 106 -16.11 7.06 -2.45
C VAL A 106 -16.20 8.14 -3.51
N GLU A 107 -15.84 9.37 -3.16
CA GLU A 107 -15.77 10.48 -4.10
C GLU A 107 -14.63 10.28 -5.11
N TYR A 108 -13.45 9.84 -4.66
CA TYR A 108 -12.33 9.56 -5.57
C TYR A 108 -12.64 8.44 -6.55
N ARG A 109 -13.35 7.38 -6.13
CA ARG A 109 -13.84 6.35 -7.06
C ARG A 109 -14.78 6.95 -8.12
N ARG A 110 -15.64 7.91 -7.74
CA ARG A 110 -16.53 8.62 -8.69
C ARG A 110 -15.74 9.47 -9.68
N LEU A 111 -14.70 10.18 -9.22
CA LEU A 111 -13.91 11.10 -10.03
C LEU A 111 -12.93 10.38 -10.97
N TYR A 112 -12.23 9.36 -10.47
CA TYR A 112 -11.11 8.72 -11.17
C TYR A 112 -11.44 7.34 -11.72
N GLY A 113 -12.64 6.80 -11.43
CA GLY A 113 -13.09 5.52 -11.94
C GLY A 113 -12.08 4.43 -11.60
N LYS A 114 -11.66 3.64 -12.59
CA LYS A 114 -10.69 2.53 -12.43
C LYS A 114 -9.24 2.94 -12.67
N SER A 115 -8.94 4.23 -12.80
CA SER A 115 -7.58 4.72 -13.01
C SER A 115 -6.73 4.71 -11.73
N MET A 116 -7.36 4.55 -10.57
CA MET A 116 -6.70 4.47 -9.26
C MET A 116 -7.38 3.40 -8.39
N ALA A 117 -6.59 2.57 -7.74
CA ALA A 117 -7.03 1.64 -6.71
C ALA A 117 -6.63 2.15 -5.32
N TYR A 118 -7.29 1.63 -4.29
CA TYR A 118 -7.13 2.12 -2.91
C TYR A 118 -7.04 0.97 -1.93
N THR A 119 -6.33 1.20 -0.83
CA THR A 119 -6.32 0.32 0.33
C THR A 119 -6.59 1.15 1.59
N GLY A 120 -7.27 0.56 2.56
CA GLY A 120 -7.69 1.27 3.76
C GLY A 120 -8.98 2.10 3.57
N GLY A 121 -8.93 3.37 3.99
CA GLY A 121 -9.97 4.39 3.77
C GLY A 121 -11.26 4.28 4.59
N ILE A 122 -11.29 3.47 5.65
CA ILE A 122 -12.40 3.46 6.62
C ILE A 122 -12.02 4.32 7.82
N ASP A 123 -12.83 5.34 8.11
CA ASP A 123 -12.53 6.32 9.17
C ASP A 123 -12.32 5.66 10.54
N LYS A 124 -11.07 5.70 11.03
CA LYS A 124 -10.69 5.14 12.33
C LYS A 124 -11.48 5.72 13.51
N ARG A 125 -11.98 6.96 13.39
CA ARG A 125 -12.81 7.60 14.42
C ARG A 125 -14.19 6.97 14.51
N ALA A 126 -14.75 6.53 13.37
CA ALA A 126 -16.00 5.77 13.35
C ALA A 126 -15.80 4.38 13.95
N ILE A 127 -14.67 3.72 13.64
CA ILE A 127 -14.29 2.43 14.24
C ILE A 127 -14.13 2.58 15.77
N ALA A 128 -13.51 3.66 16.24
CA ALA A 128 -13.32 3.93 17.67
C ALA A 128 -14.64 4.09 18.42
N LYS A 129 -15.63 4.76 17.81
CA LYS A 129 -16.99 4.85 18.36
C LYS A 129 -17.71 3.50 18.40
N GLY A 130 -17.47 2.64 17.40
CA GLY A 130 -18.11 1.33 17.28
C GLY A 130 -19.60 1.41 16.94
N GLY A 131 -20.31 0.28 17.08
CA GLY A 131 -21.76 0.21 16.91
C GLY A 131 -22.26 0.81 15.59
N LYS A 132 -23.30 1.66 15.68
CA LYS A 132 -23.94 2.24 14.49
C LYS A 132 -23.00 3.13 13.66
N ASP A 133 -22.17 3.97 14.29
CA ASP A 133 -21.24 4.84 13.57
C ASP A 133 -20.25 4.03 12.72
N MET A 134 -19.69 2.95 13.28
CA MET A 134 -18.79 2.06 12.55
C MET A 134 -19.50 1.34 11.41
N VAL A 135 -20.70 0.81 11.65
CA VAL A 135 -21.49 0.12 10.62
C VAL A 135 -21.85 1.08 9.48
N ASP A 136 -22.31 2.29 9.80
CA ASP A 136 -22.69 3.29 8.80
C ASP A 136 -21.49 3.66 7.91
N GLU A 137 -20.32 3.88 8.50
CA GLU A 137 -19.11 4.22 7.74
C GLU A 137 -18.65 3.06 6.85
N VAL A 138 -18.61 1.83 7.38
CA VAL A 138 -18.27 0.65 6.59
C VAL A 138 -19.25 0.44 5.44
N MET A 139 -20.55 0.61 5.69
CA MET A 139 -21.59 0.42 4.67
C MET A 139 -21.63 1.55 3.64
N ARG A 140 -21.19 2.77 4.00
CA ARG A 140 -21.00 3.88 3.06
C ARG A 140 -19.85 3.60 2.09
N VAL A 141 -18.76 3.04 2.59
CA VAL A 141 -17.50 2.90 1.84
C VAL A 141 -17.40 1.56 1.12
N VAL A 142 -17.60 0.44 1.83
CA VAL A 142 -17.16 -0.88 1.36
C VAL A 142 -18.02 -1.44 0.23
N PRO A 143 -19.36 -1.55 0.35
CA PRO A 143 -20.19 -2.10 -0.72
C PRO A 143 -20.04 -1.42 -2.09
N PRO A 144 -20.04 -0.07 -2.22
CA PRO A 144 -19.90 0.56 -3.53
C PRO A 144 -18.52 0.32 -4.14
N LEU A 145 -17.43 0.36 -3.36
CA LEU A 145 -16.09 0.13 -3.89
C LEU A 145 -15.80 -1.34 -4.22
N LEU A 146 -16.33 -2.29 -3.43
CA LEU A 146 -16.17 -3.73 -3.71
C LEU A 146 -16.80 -4.13 -5.04
N LYS A 147 -17.92 -3.50 -5.43
CA LYS A 147 -18.60 -3.78 -6.70
C LYS A 147 -17.70 -3.57 -7.92
N ASP A 148 -16.82 -2.57 -7.86
CA ASP A 148 -15.99 -2.17 -9.00
C ASP A 148 -14.62 -2.86 -9.04
N GLY A 149 -14.18 -3.43 -7.90
CA GLY A 149 -12.82 -3.95 -7.69
C GLY A 149 -11.80 -2.82 -7.43
N GLY A 150 -10.51 -3.18 -7.33
CA GLY A 150 -9.44 -2.21 -7.09
C GLY A 150 -9.54 -1.53 -5.72
N PHE A 151 -10.02 -2.26 -4.71
CA PHE A 151 -10.15 -1.78 -3.34
C PHE A 151 -9.89 -2.91 -2.35
N ILE A 152 -9.03 -2.67 -1.34
CA ILE A 152 -8.87 -3.56 -0.19
C ILE A 152 -9.29 -2.77 1.06
N PRO A 153 -10.45 -3.09 1.67
CA PRO A 153 -10.96 -2.34 2.81
C PRO A 153 -10.07 -2.55 4.05
N GLY A 154 -9.82 -1.45 4.75
CA GLY A 154 -9.05 -1.44 5.98
C GLY A 154 -9.22 -0.13 6.72
N CYS A 155 -8.59 -0.05 7.89
CA CYS A 155 -8.49 1.22 8.63
C CYS A 155 -7.80 2.26 7.75
N ASP A 156 -8.20 3.52 7.84
CA ASP A 156 -7.65 4.63 7.03
C ASP A 156 -6.15 4.91 7.24
N HIS A 157 -5.54 4.30 8.24
CA HIS A 157 -4.11 4.25 8.55
C HIS A 157 -3.87 3.16 9.61
N GLY A 158 -2.84 3.32 10.45
CA GLY A 158 -2.66 2.55 11.68
C GLY A 158 -3.88 2.63 12.61
N VAL A 159 -4.20 1.49 13.24
CA VAL A 159 -5.29 1.35 14.22
C VAL A 159 -4.89 2.06 15.52
N PRO A 160 -5.53 3.19 15.90
CA PRO A 160 -5.18 3.92 17.12
C PRO A 160 -5.64 3.20 18.40
N SER A 161 -5.04 3.59 19.53
CA SER A 161 -5.26 2.98 20.85
C SER A 161 -6.66 3.19 21.44
N ASP A 162 -7.42 4.15 20.92
CA ASP A 162 -8.80 4.44 21.33
C ASP A 162 -9.83 3.51 20.67
N ILE A 163 -9.43 2.68 19.70
CA ILE A 163 -10.24 1.57 19.20
C ILE A 163 -10.16 0.41 20.20
N SER A 164 -11.27 0.16 20.90
CA SER A 164 -11.36 -0.97 21.82
C SER A 164 -11.29 -2.32 21.09
N TRP A 165 -10.79 -3.36 21.77
CA TRP A 165 -10.76 -4.72 21.24
C TRP A 165 -12.14 -5.22 20.77
N PRO A 166 -13.24 -5.05 21.53
CA PRO A 166 -14.57 -5.41 21.04
C PRO A 166 -14.97 -4.72 19.73
N ASN A 167 -14.70 -3.41 19.60
CA ASN A 167 -15.01 -2.66 18.38
C ASN A 167 -14.18 -3.19 17.21
N TYR A 168 -12.89 -3.47 17.42
CA TYR A 168 -12.03 -4.03 16.37
C TYR A 168 -12.50 -5.40 15.90
N VAL A 169 -12.93 -6.28 16.82
CA VAL A 169 -13.49 -7.60 16.48
C VAL A 169 -14.80 -7.47 15.70
N GLU A 170 -15.70 -6.57 16.10
CA GLU A 170 -16.96 -6.34 15.39
C GLU A 170 -16.73 -5.81 13.97
N TYR A 171 -15.85 -4.81 13.85
CA TYR A 171 -15.39 -4.24 12.60
C TYR A 171 -14.76 -5.31 11.67
N ALA A 172 -13.82 -6.11 12.19
CA ALA A 172 -13.17 -7.16 11.42
C ALA A 172 -14.16 -8.25 10.95
N ARG A 173 -15.13 -8.61 11.80
CA ARG A 173 -16.21 -9.55 11.41
C ARG A 173 -17.11 -8.97 10.32
N LEU A 174 -17.46 -7.69 10.40
CA LEU A 174 -18.27 -7.04 9.37
C LEU A 174 -17.52 -7.01 8.04
N LEU A 175 -16.24 -6.61 8.03
CA LEU A 175 -15.41 -6.66 6.83
C LEU A 175 -15.30 -8.07 6.28
N SER A 176 -15.05 -9.07 7.13
CA SER A 176 -14.95 -10.47 6.72
C SER A 176 -16.22 -10.96 6.02
N LYS A 177 -17.41 -10.62 6.53
CA LYS A 177 -18.69 -10.94 5.87
C LYS A 177 -18.81 -10.23 4.52
N LEU A 178 -18.52 -8.93 4.46
CA LEU A 178 -18.63 -8.15 3.22
C LEU A 178 -17.63 -8.60 2.15
N THR A 179 -16.50 -9.17 2.56
CA THR A 179 -15.42 -9.65 1.68
C THR A 179 -15.43 -11.18 1.46
N GLY A 180 -16.45 -11.89 1.99
CA GLY A 180 -16.69 -13.30 1.69
C GLY A 180 -15.82 -14.30 2.47
N TRP A 181 -15.21 -13.90 3.58
CA TRP A 181 -14.45 -14.80 4.47
C TRP A 181 -15.34 -15.47 5.53
N LEU A 182 -16.53 -14.92 5.80
CA LEU A 182 -17.53 -15.41 6.75
C LEU A 182 -18.93 -15.41 6.14
#